data_AF-A0A075APJ5-F1
#
_entry.id   AF-A0A075APJ5-F1
#
_cell.length_a   1.000
_cell.length_b   1.000
_cell.length_c   1.000
_cell.angle_alpha   90.00
_cell.angle_beta   90.00
_cell.angle_gamma   90.00
#
_symmetry.space_group_name_H-M   'P 1'
#
loop_
_entity.id
_entity.type
_entity.pdbx_description
1 polymer ?
#
loop_
_entity_poly.entity_id
_entity_poly.type
_entity_poly.pdbx_seq_one_letter_code
_entity_poly.pdbx_strand_id
1 'polypeptide(L)'
;MKLPTGKEIYCEFPKSVESSENKPVELNKETFQGLKGKCFQLKMNYWTFEYCYKMKTRQFHQSSNKLDEFNLGNYEKADIVNGTYYQYFSNGTPCDIGKDISRTSIVKFECGHHEMDHLYSVTEEKTCTYMFVFHSKSLCHEKNINKIKCTGSSKTVKGLVDEPPKDIASIAKELIEKTLSNRLIELKILQ
;
A
#
# COMPACT_ATOMS: atom_id res chain seq x y z
N MET A 1 -57.56 -8.30 15.07
CA MET A 1 -56.52 -9.30 15.38
C MET A 1 -55.26 -8.57 15.79
N LYS A 2 -54.75 -8.85 16.99
CA LYS A 2 -53.54 -8.24 17.55
C LYS A 2 -52.33 -8.66 16.72
N LEU A 3 -51.56 -7.71 16.21
CA LEU A 3 -50.22 -7.96 15.72
C LEU A 3 -49.30 -8.14 16.94
N PRO A 4 -48.50 -9.21 17.01
CA PRO A 4 -47.63 -9.45 18.15
C PRO A 4 -46.48 -8.45 18.16
N THR A 5 -46.31 -7.81 19.30
CA THR A 5 -45.16 -7.03 19.73
C THR A 5 -43.90 -7.90 19.78
N GLY A 6 -42.76 -7.30 19.44
CA GLY A 6 -41.44 -7.73 19.88
C GLY A 6 -40.72 -8.71 18.97
N LYS A 7 -39.84 -8.18 18.11
CA LYS A 7 -38.53 -8.80 17.82
C LYS A 7 -37.51 -7.68 17.68
N GLU A 8 -36.70 -7.51 18.71
CA GLU A 8 -35.53 -6.63 18.69
C GLU A 8 -34.45 -7.24 17.79
N ILE A 9 -33.86 -6.43 16.92
CA ILE A 9 -32.69 -6.80 16.11
C ILE A 9 -31.46 -6.49 16.97
N TYR A 10 -30.70 -7.52 17.32
CA TYR A 10 -29.45 -7.36 18.06
C TYR A 10 -28.29 -7.28 17.07
N CYS A 11 -27.76 -6.07 16.88
CA CYS A 11 -26.45 -5.88 16.27
C CYS A 11 -25.42 -5.84 17.40
N GLU A 12 -24.62 -6.88 17.55
CA GLU A 12 -23.47 -6.82 18.44
C GLU A 12 -22.41 -5.91 17.81
N PHE A 13 -22.26 -4.71 18.36
CA PHE A 13 -21.08 -3.89 18.09
C PHE A 13 -19.89 -4.57 18.77
N PRO A 14 -18.80 -4.90 18.06
CA PRO A 14 -17.56 -5.24 18.74
C PRO A 14 -17.20 -4.02 19.60
N LYS A 15 -17.13 -4.22 20.92
CA LYS A 15 -16.67 -3.20 21.87
C LYS A 15 -15.37 -2.63 21.33
N SER A 16 -15.26 -1.31 21.29
CA SER A 16 -14.07 -0.59 20.85
C SER A 16 -12.83 -1.24 21.43
N VAL A 17 -12.08 -1.96 20.58
CA VAL A 17 -10.77 -2.46 20.96
C VAL A 17 -9.90 -1.24 21.09
N GLU A 18 -9.54 -0.96 22.34
CA GLU A 18 -8.56 0.02 22.74
C GLU A 18 -7.31 -0.13 21.88
N SER A 19 -6.79 0.99 21.39
CA SER A 19 -5.61 1.08 20.53
C SER A 19 -4.45 0.30 21.16
N SER A 20 -4.28 -0.95 20.73
CA SER A 20 -3.16 -1.78 21.11
C SER A 20 -2.26 -1.91 19.90
N GLU A 21 -1.21 -1.09 19.94
CA GLU A 21 0.15 -1.36 19.47
C GLU A 21 0.32 -1.90 18.04
N ASN A 22 1.11 -1.16 17.25
CA ASN A 22 1.71 -1.62 16.01
C ASN A 22 2.47 -2.95 16.22
N LYS A 23 1.77 -4.08 16.17
CA LYS A 23 2.40 -5.39 16.15
C LYS A 23 2.95 -5.63 14.74
N PRO A 24 4.24 -5.95 14.59
CA PRO A 24 4.78 -6.36 13.31
C PRO A 24 3.96 -7.52 12.77
N VAL A 25 3.53 -7.41 11.51
CA VAL A 25 2.88 -8.51 10.81
C VAL A 25 3.81 -9.71 10.89
N GLU A 26 3.40 -10.78 11.58
CA GLU A 26 4.09 -12.05 11.47
C GLU A 26 3.99 -12.47 10.01
N LEU A 27 5.09 -12.26 9.29
CA LEU A 27 5.16 -12.51 7.87
C LEU A 27 5.07 -14.02 7.65
N ASN A 28 3.86 -14.51 7.50
CA ASN A 28 3.63 -15.91 7.19
C ASN A 28 4.26 -16.21 5.82
N LYS A 29 4.78 -17.43 5.66
CA LYS A 29 5.41 -17.89 4.41
C LYS A 29 4.47 -17.78 3.19
N GLU A 30 3.18 -17.62 3.44
CA GLU A 30 2.12 -17.57 2.46
C GLU A 30 1.86 -16.17 1.87
N THR A 31 2.28 -15.12 2.58
CA THR A 31 1.97 -13.69 2.28
C THR A 31 2.32 -13.33 0.83
N PHE A 32 3.38 -13.93 0.30
CA PHE A 32 3.92 -13.65 -1.02
C PHE A 32 3.80 -14.81 -2.02
N GLN A 33 2.96 -15.81 -1.75
CA GLN A 33 2.75 -16.91 -2.70
C GLN A 33 2.26 -16.40 -4.06
N GLY A 34 1.40 -15.37 -4.06
CA GLY A 34 0.89 -14.73 -5.27
C GLY A 34 1.94 -14.00 -6.10
N LEU A 35 3.17 -13.81 -5.60
CA LEU A 35 4.29 -13.18 -6.32
C LEU A 35 5.17 -14.20 -7.05
N LYS A 36 5.05 -15.50 -6.75
CA LYS A 36 5.87 -16.54 -7.38
C LYS A 36 5.74 -16.49 -8.91
N GLY A 37 6.89 -16.43 -9.59
CA GLY A 37 6.96 -16.37 -11.05
C GLY A 37 6.57 -15.03 -11.67
N LYS A 38 6.29 -14.00 -10.86
CA LYS A 38 5.97 -12.65 -11.34
C LYS A 38 7.20 -11.75 -11.34
N CYS A 39 7.23 -10.87 -12.34
CA CYS A 39 8.21 -9.81 -12.48
C CYS A 39 7.52 -8.45 -12.56
N PHE A 40 8.17 -7.44 -11.99
CA PHE A 40 7.65 -6.09 -11.85
C PHE A 40 8.66 -5.11 -12.40
N GLN A 41 8.19 -4.18 -13.24
CA GLN A 41 9.04 -3.26 -13.97
C GLN A 41 8.80 -1.82 -13.55
N LEU A 42 9.87 -1.03 -13.54
CA LEU A 42 9.83 0.42 -13.33
C LEU A 42 10.68 1.11 -14.39
N LYS A 43 10.05 1.96 -15.21
CA LYS A 43 10.75 2.78 -16.21
C LYS A 43 11.26 4.06 -15.54
N MET A 44 12.57 4.29 -15.58
CA MET A 44 13.23 5.49 -15.07
C MET A 44 14.17 6.07 -16.13
N ASN A 45 13.68 7.10 -16.84
CA ASN A 45 14.43 7.75 -17.91
C ASN A 45 14.90 6.73 -18.97
N TYR A 46 16.21 6.64 -19.20
CA TYR A 46 16.80 5.70 -20.14
C TYR A 46 16.59 4.23 -19.71
N TRP A 47 16.72 3.91 -18.42
CA TRP A 47 16.68 2.53 -17.92
C TRP A 47 15.27 2.04 -17.58
N THR A 48 15.03 0.76 -17.80
CA THR A 48 13.92 0.00 -17.21
C THR A 48 14.51 -0.97 -16.20
N PHE A 49 14.04 -0.91 -14.96
CA PHE A 49 14.40 -1.86 -13.92
C PHE A 49 13.35 -2.96 -13.85
N GLU A 50 13.77 -4.18 -13.59
CA GLU A 50 12.89 -5.33 -13.38
C GLU A 50 13.31 -6.11 -12.15
N TYR A 51 12.32 -6.44 -11.33
CA TYR A 51 12.44 -7.32 -10.19
C TYR A 51 11.54 -8.53 -10.37
N CYS A 52 12.12 -9.73 -10.41
CA CYS A 52 11.41 -11.00 -10.40
C CYS A 52 11.50 -11.65 -9.03
N TYR A 53 10.35 -11.89 -8.39
CA TYR A 53 10.27 -12.36 -7.01
C TYR A 53 11.04 -13.67 -6.80
N LYS A 54 12.03 -13.65 -5.91
CA LYS A 54 12.95 -14.78 -5.63
C LYS A 54 13.66 -15.38 -6.85
N MET A 55 13.89 -14.58 -7.89
CA MET A 55 14.58 -15.02 -9.10
C MET A 55 15.81 -14.16 -9.39
N LYS A 56 15.60 -12.95 -9.91
CA LYS A 56 16.67 -12.02 -10.27
C LYS A 56 16.17 -10.59 -10.32
N THR A 57 17.11 -9.66 -10.30
CA THR A 57 16.90 -8.24 -10.61
C THR A 57 17.75 -7.88 -11.82
N ARG A 58 17.27 -6.95 -12.65
CA ARG A 58 18.02 -6.45 -13.80
C ARG A 58 17.66 -5.01 -14.13
N GLN A 59 18.54 -4.34 -14.86
CA GLN A 59 18.21 -3.13 -15.60
C GLN A 59 18.42 -3.38 -17.08
N PHE A 60 17.62 -2.74 -17.91
CA PHE A 60 17.78 -2.80 -19.35
C PHE A 60 17.25 -1.57 -20.08
N HIS A 61 17.80 -1.30 -21.25
CA HIS A 61 17.27 -0.35 -22.22
C HIS A 61 17.05 -1.09 -23.53
N GLN A 62 15.80 -1.10 -24.01
CA GLN A 62 15.43 -1.66 -25.30
C GLN A 62 15.23 -0.53 -26.30
N SER A 63 16.02 -0.55 -27.36
CA SER A 63 15.79 0.20 -28.61
C SER A 63 15.35 -0.76 -29.72
N SER A 64 15.06 -0.26 -30.92
CA SER A 64 14.52 -1.10 -32.01
C SER A 64 15.36 -2.35 -32.32
N ASN A 65 16.69 -2.27 -32.20
CA ASN A 65 17.60 -3.37 -32.57
C ASN A 65 18.66 -3.71 -31.51
N LYS A 66 18.67 -3.03 -30.36
CA LYS A 66 19.70 -3.20 -29.32
C LYS A 66 19.06 -3.30 -27.95
N LEU A 67 19.49 -4.30 -27.20
CA LEU A 67 19.19 -4.50 -25.79
C LEU A 67 20.48 -4.30 -25.00
N ASP A 68 20.53 -3.22 -24.23
CA ASP A 68 21.57 -3.01 -23.23
C ASP A 68 21.03 -3.55 -21.90
N GLU A 69 21.59 -4.63 -21.35
CA GLU A 69 21.10 -5.30 -20.13
C GLU A 69 22.24 -5.53 -19.13
N PHE A 70 21.96 -5.28 -17.84
CA PHE A 70 22.80 -5.67 -16.73
C PHE A 70 22.01 -6.48 -15.71
N ASN A 71 22.57 -7.63 -15.29
CA ASN A 71 22.04 -8.39 -14.16
C ASN A 71 22.45 -7.67 -12.87
N LEU A 72 21.46 -7.28 -12.07
CA LEU A 72 21.67 -6.54 -10.82
C LEU A 72 21.74 -7.46 -9.59
N GLY A 73 21.64 -8.76 -9.81
CA GLY A 73 21.81 -9.82 -8.84
C GLY A 73 20.78 -10.94 -9.05
N ASN A 74 21.20 -12.15 -8.75
CA ASN A 74 20.37 -13.36 -8.67
C ASN A 74 19.95 -13.57 -7.21
N TYR A 75 18.76 -14.11 -7.00
CA TYR A 75 18.23 -14.31 -5.65
C TYR A 75 19.17 -15.18 -4.82
N GLU A 76 19.52 -14.69 -3.63
CA GLU A 76 20.39 -15.40 -2.69
C GLU A 76 19.56 -15.86 -1.47
N LYS A 77 18.97 -14.89 -0.77
CA LYS A 77 18.25 -15.15 0.48
C LYS A 77 17.20 -14.08 0.75
N ALA A 78 16.40 -14.34 1.78
CA ALA A 78 15.46 -13.37 2.32
C ALA A 78 15.58 -13.35 3.85
N ASP A 79 15.35 -12.18 4.43
CA ASP A 79 15.44 -11.97 5.87
C ASP A 79 14.36 -10.98 6.33
N ILE A 80 14.06 -11.00 7.63
CA ILE A 80 13.16 -10.03 8.26
C ILE A 80 13.99 -9.22 9.24
N VAL A 81 14.13 -7.92 8.97
CA VAL A 81 14.87 -6.99 9.82
C VAL A 81 13.88 -5.96 10.35
N ASN A 82 13.75 -5.87 11.68
CA ASN A 82 12.81 -4.96 12.36
C ASN A 82 11.37 -5.04 11.80
N GLY A 83 10.88 -6.26 11.53
CA GLY A 83 9.54 -6.50 10.98
C GLY A 83 9.38 -6.18 9.49
N THR A 84 10.45 -5.75 8.80
CA THR A 84 10.45 -5.49 7.37
C THR A 84 11.06 -6.66 6.61
N TYR A 85 10.38 -7.11 5.54
CA TYR A 85 10.86 -8.20 4.70
C TYR A 85 11.83 -7.69 3.63
N TYR A 86 12.98 -8.36 3.53
CA TYR A 86 14.02 -8.07 2.55
C TYR A 86 14.34 -9.30 1.71
N GLN A 87 14.65 -9.08 0.44
CA GLN A 87 15.33 -10.06 -0.41
C GLN A 87 16.68 -9.53 -0.85
N TYR A 88 17.68 -10.39 -0.78
CA TYR A 88 19.07 -10.09 -1.12
C TYR A 88 19.43 -10.81 -2.41
N PHE A 89 20.09 -10.08 -3.30
CA PHE A 89 20.47 -10.53 -4.63
C PHE A 89 21.96 -10.26 -4.86
N SER A 90 22.68 -11.28 -5.34
CA SER A 90 24.12 -11.23 -5.54
C SER A 90 24.54 -11.91 -6.86
N ASN A 91 25.84 -11.91 -7.17
CA ASN A 91 26.37 -12.50 -8.41
C ASN A 91 25.78 -11.88 -9.68
N GLY A 92 25.56 -10.56 -9.69
CA GLY A 92 25.18 -9.80 -10.88
C GLY A 92 26.36 -9.57 -11.84
N THR A 93 26.09 -8.85 -12.94
CA THR A 93 27.11 -8.49 -13.94
C THR A 93 28.27 -7.73 -13.27
N PRO A 94 29.54 -8.02 -13.61
CA PRO A 94 30.69 -7.29 -13.09
C PRO A 94 30.55 -5.78 -13.28
N CYS A 95 30.87 -5.03 -12.23
CA CYS A 95 30.84 -3.58 -12.22
C CYS A 95 31.90 -3.03 -13.17
N ASP A 96 31.59 -1.91 -13.83
CA ASP A 96 32.53 -1.27 -14.76
C ASP A 96 33.71 -0.63 -14.01
N ILE A 97 33.57 -0.44 -12.70
CA ILE A 97 34.56 0.15 -11.81
C ILE A 97 34.91 -0.88 -10.73
N GLY A 98 36.18 -1.31 -10.71
CA GLY A 98 36.70 -2.28 -9.75
C GLY A 98 36.70 -3.71 -10.26
N LYS A 99 37.88 -4.36 -10.24
CA LYS A 99 38.10 -5.65 -10.90
C LYS A 99 37.34 -6.85 -10.32
N ASP A 100 36.76 -6.74 -9.12
CA ASP A 100 36.11 -7.86 -8.43
C ASP A 100 34.80 -7.46 -7.74
N ILE A 101 34.12 -6.44 -8.25
CA ILE A 101 32.83 -6.01 -7.71
C ILE A 101 31.73 -6.48 -8.66
N SER A 102 30.88 -7.39 -8.22
CA SER A 102 29.64 -7.74 -8.94
C SER A 102 28.50 -6.87 -8.47
N ARG A 103 27.58 -6.54 -9.38
CA ARG A 103 26.35 -5.83 -9.01
C ARG A 103 25.52 -6.66 -8.02
N THR A 104 24.96 -5.99 -7.02
CA THR A 104 24.11 -6.58 -5.99
C THR A 104 22.87 -5.72 -5.77
N SER A 105 21.78 -6.35 -5.33
CA SER A 105 20.52 -5.65 -5.06
C SER A 105 19.90 -6.10 -3.76
N ILE A 106 19.20 -5.17 -3.11
CA ILE A 106 18.33 -5.44 -1.97
C ILE A 106 16.92 -4.99 -2.37
N VAL A 107 15.93 -5.84 -2.16
CA VAL A 107 14.52 -5.50 -2.35
C VAL A 107 13.86 -5.40 -0.98
N LYS A 108 13.51 -4.19 -0.58
CA LYS A 108 12.73 -3.89 0.63
C LYS A 108 11.25 -3.93 0.29
N PHE A 109 10.47 -4.67 1.07
CA PHE A 109 9.03 -4.71 0.89
C PHE A 109 8.31 -3.77 1.86
N GLU A 110 7.38 -2.99 1.33
CA GLU A 110 6.55 -2.06 2.09
C GLU A 110 5.08 -2.18 1.68
N CYS A 111 4.16 -1.72 2.53
CA CYS A 111 2.77 -1.56 2.14
C CYS A 111 2.63 -0.45 1.10
N GLY A 112 2.00 -0.76 -0.04
CA GLY A 112 1.66 0.21 -1.07
C GLY A 112 0.24 0.75 -0.93
N HIS A 113 0.04 2.05 -1.09
CA HIS A 113 -1.29 2.66 -1.11
C HIS A 113 -2.07 2.40 -2.41
N HIS A 114 -1.48 1.67 -3.36
CA HIS A 114 -2.10 1.31 -4.64
C HIS A 114 -2.75 -0.07 -4.59
N GLU A 115 -3.72 -0.30 -5.47
CA GLU A 115 -4.50 -1.54 -5.51
C GLU A 115 -3.71 -2.78 -5.98
N MET A 116 -2.48 -2.60 -6.47
CA MET A 116 -1.66 -3.66 -7.07
C MET A 116 -0.21 -3.61 -6.58
N ASP A 117 0.41 -4.79 -6.54
CA ASP A 117 1.84 -4.94 -6.28
C ASP A 117 2.65 -4.30 -7.42
N HIS A 118 3.62 -3.45 -7.09
CA HIS A 118 4.47 -2.77 -8.06
C HIS A 118 5.83 -2.40 -7.49
N LEU A 119 6.79 -2.21 -8.39
CA LEU A 119 8.09 -1.66 -8.03
C LEU A 119 7.96 -0.14 -7.88
N TYR A 120 8.15 0.37 -6.66
CA TYR A 120 7.92 1.77 -6.33
C TYR A 120 9.12 2.66 -6.66
N SER A 121 10.31 2.25 -6.23
CA SER A 121 11.54 3.00 -6.51
C SER A 121 12.74 2.07 -6.63
N VAL A 122 13.76 2.56 -7.33
CA VAL A 122 15.08 1.96 -7.40
C VAL A 122 16.11 3.06 -7.23
N THR A 123 17.07 2.86 -6.33
CA THR A 123 18.19 3.77 -6.08
C THR A 123 19.51 3.00 -6.13
N GLU A 124 20.59 3.68 -6.52
CA GLU A 124 21.95 3.18 -6.41
C GLU A 124 22.60 3.86 -5.20
N GLU A 125 22.46 3.24 -4.03
CA GLU A 125 22.95 3.80 -2.76
C GLU A 125 24.48 3.86 -2.71
N LYS A 126 25.13 2.90 -3.37
CA LYS A 126 26.58 2.83 -3.58
C LYS A 126 26.83 2.30 -4.98
N THR A 127 28.02 2.56 -5.53
CA THR A 127 28.42 2.07 -6.86
C THR A 127 28.12 0.57 -7.00
N CYS A 128 27.32 0.21 -8.01
CA CYS A 128 26.89 -1.15 -8.32
C CYS A 128 26.10 -1.88 -7.20
N THR A 129 25.55 -1.14 -6.23
CA THR A 129 24.67 -1.65 -5.16
C THR A 129 23.32 -0.96 -5.22
N TYR A 130 22.28 -1.72 -5.51
CA TYR A 130 20.94 -1.18 -5.78
C TYR A 130 19.98 -1.48 -4.63
N MET A 131 19.11 -0.53 -4.31
CA MET A 131 18.02 -0.68 -3.37
C MET A 131 16.70 -0.52 -4.13
N PHE A 132 15.88 -1.55 -4.10
CA PHE A 132 14.54 -1.59 -4.67
C PHE A 132 13.54 -1.46 -3.54
N VAL A 133 12.58 -0.55 -3.66
CA VAL A 133 11.40 -0.52 -2.78
C VAL A 133 10.23 -1.14 -3.53
N PHE A 134 9.74 -2.25 -3.02
CA PHE A 134 8.62 -2.99 -3.59
C PHE A 134 7.37 -2.80 -2.75
N HIS A 135 6.36 -2.19 -3.34
CA HIS A 135 5.07 -2.02 -2.71
C HIS A 135 4.22 -3.26 -2.95
N SER A 136 3.77 -3.89 -1.86
CA SER A 136 2.85 -5.03 -1.93
C SER A 136 1.55 -4.76 -1.19
N LYS A 137 0.43 -5.05 -1.86
CA LYS A 137 -0.90 -4.96 -1.28
C LYS A 137 -1.10 -5.95 -0.14
N SER A 138 -0.49 -7.13 -0.22
CA SER A 138 -0.59 -8.16 0.83
C SER A 138 -0.01 -7.69 2.18
N LEU A 139 0.86 -6.67 2.17
CA LEU A 139 1.42 -6.07 3.38
C LEU A 139 0.55 -4.95 3.94
N CYS A 140 -0.41 -4.46 3.16
CA CYS A 140 -1.37 -3.51 3.64
C CYS A 140 -2.48 -4.26 4.35
N HIS A 141 -2.47 -4.20 5.67
CA HIS A 141 -3.68 -4.50 6.41
C HIS A 141 -4.78 -3.54 5.94
N GLU A 142 -5.91 -4.07 5.49
CA GLU A 142 -7.17 -3.34 5.64
C GLU A 142 -7.17 -2.89 7.10
N LYS A 143 -7.19 -1.59 7.35
CA LYS A 143 -7.73 -1.09 8.63
C LYS A 143 -8.99 -1.91 8.82
N ASN A 144 -9.07 -2.70 9.90
CA ASN A 144 -10.29 -3.41 10.28
C ASN A 144 -11.34 -2.33 10.61
N ILE A 145 -11.88 -1.66 9.60
CA ILE A 145 -13.19 -1.06 9.64
C ILE A 145 -14.10 -2.26 9.46
N ASN A 146 -14.41 -2.88 10.58
CA ASN A 146 -15.49 -3.83 10.82
C ASN A 146 -16.29 -4.14 9.54
N LYS A 147 -15.98 -5.27 8.87
CA LYS A 147 -16.96 -5.86 7.96
C LYS A 147 -18.16 -6.22 8.83
N ILE A 148 -19.15 -5.33 8.87
CA ILE A 148 -20.42 -5.55 9.58
C ILE A 148 -21.02 -6.81 8.95
N LYS A 149 -20.98 -7.93 9.68
CA LYS A 149 -21.67 -9.16 9.28
C LYS A 149 -23.11 -9.07 9.76
N CYS A 150 -23.99 -8.56 8.91
CA CYS A 150 -25.43 -8.77 9.07
C CYS A 150 -25.81 -10.06 8.33
N THR A 151 -26.29 -11.09 9.04
CA THR A 151 -26.77 -12.34 8.42
C THR A 151 -28.30 -12.42 8.43
N GLY A 152 -28.94 -12.48 7.25
CA GLY A 152 -30.30 -13.03 7.07
C GLY A 152 -31.34 -12.24 6.25
N SER A 153 -31.42 -12.57 4.95
CA SER A 153 -32.52 -12.56 3.95
C SER A 153 -33.77 -11.62 4.00
N SER A 154 -33.88 -10.79 2.94
CA SER A 154 -35.08 -10.34 2.15
C SER A 154 -36.47 -10.36 2.81
N LYS A 155 -37.36 -9.34 2.71
CA LYS A 155 -37.56 -8.35 1.63
C LYS A 155 -38.65 -7.33 2.02
N THR A 156 -38.62 -6.20 1.33
CA THR A 156 -39.64 -5.14 1.16
C THR A 156 -39.65 -4.02 2.20
N VAL A 157 -38.94 -2.94 1.90
CA VAL A 157 -39.18 -1.63 2.53
C VAL A 157 -40.23 -0.91 1.69
N LYS A 158 -41.42 -0.72 2.26
CA LYS A 158 -42.31 0.41 1.92
C LYS A 158 -41.80 1.57 2.78
N GLY A 159 -41.41 2.67 2.13
CA GLY A 159 -40.56 3.71 2.71
C GLY A 159 -41.11 4.39 3.96
N LEU A 160 -40.17 4.83 4.80
CA LEU A 160 -40.18 6.11 5.48
C LEU A 160 -38.82 6.74 5.19
N VAL A 161 -38.86 7.96 4.69
CA VAL A 161 -37.73 8.73 4.18
C VAL A 161 -37.11 9.42 5.39
N ASP A 162 -35.98 8.92 5.87
CA ASP A 162 -35.13 9.71 6.76
C ASP A 162 -34.03 10.35 5.88
N GLU A 163 -33.89 11.67 5.99
CA GLU A 163 -33.04 12.52 5.15
C GLU A 163 -31.61 11.97 4.97
N PRO A 164 -30.99 12.14 3.79
CA PRO A 164 -29.60 11.76 3.57
C PRO A 164 -28.69 12.44 4.60
N PRO A 165 -27.62 11.77 5.09
CA PRO A 165 -26.62 12.42 5.92
C PRO A 165 -26.10 13.64 5.15
N LYS A 166 -26.26 14.84 5.72
CA LYS A 166 -25.75 16.07 5.12
C LYS A 166 -24.28 15.85 4.80
N ASP A 167 -23.97 15.92 3.51
CA ASP A 167 -22.64 15.70 2.95
C ASP A 167 -21.59 16.46 3.78
N ILE A 168 -20.47 15.81 4.11
CA ILE A 168 -19.37 16.42 4.88
C ILE A 168 -18.91 17.73 4.20
N ALA A 169 -19.06 17.81 2.87
CA ALA A 169 -18.84 19.03 2.09
C ALA A 169 -19.77 20.19 2.48
N SER A 170 -21.04 19.92 2.79
CA SER A 170 -22.00 20.94 3.24
C SER A 170 -21.71 21.42 4.66
N ILE A 171 -21.29 20.53 5.55
CA ILE A 171 -20.90 20.89 6.93
C ILE A 171 -19.60 21.73 6.90
N ALA A 172 -18.64 21.37 6.06
CA ALA A 172 -17.40 22.14 5.88
C ALA A 172 -17.67 23.54 5.33
N LYS A 173 -18.63 23.68 4.39
CA LYS A 173 -19.00 24.98 3.81
C LYS A 173 -19.64 25.91 4.85
N GLU A 174 -20.52 25.37 5.70
CA GLU A 174 -21.18 26.12 6.77
C GLU A 174 -20.21 26.61 7.86
N LEU A 175 -19.17 25.81 8.17
CA LEU A 175 -18.10 26.19 9.10
C LEU A 175 -17.16 27.26 8.50
N ILE A 176 -16.87 27.19 7.20
CA ILE A 176 -16.03 28.19 6.52
C ILE A 176 -16.75 29.55 6.44
N GLU A 177 -18.04 29.57 6.10
CA GLU A 177 -18.84 30.81 6.04
C GLU A 177 -18.99 31.48 7.41
N LYS A 178 -19.17 30.69 8.49
CA LYS A 178 -19.19 31.21 9.87
C LYS A 178 -17.83 31.79 10.30
N THR A 179 -16.72 31.17 9.86
CA THR A 179 -15.37 31.66 10.16
C THR A 179 -15.04 32.96 9.41
N LEU A 180 -15.49 33.09 8.16
CA LEU A 180 -15.33 34.31 7.36
C LEU A 180 -16.17 35.49 7.90
N SER A 181 -17.39 35.21 8.36
CA SER A 181 -18.26 36.22 9.00
C SER A 181 -17.65 36.75 10.30
N ASN A 182 -17.12 35.88 11.15
CA ASN A 182 -16.46 36.29 12.40
C ASN A 182 -15.20 37.14 12.16
N ARG A 183 -14.40 36.83 11.13
CA ARG A 183 -13.23 37.65 10.73
C ARG A 183 -13.61 39.05 10.22
N LEU A 184 -14.73 39.18 9.51
CA LEU A 184 -15.25 40.47 9.05
C LEU A 184 -15.79 41.34 10.20
N ILE A 185 -16.30 40.71 11.27
CA ILE A 185 -16.72 41.40 12.50
C ILE A 185 -15.50 41.91 13.27
N GLU A 186 -14.44 41.11 13.42
CA GLU A 186 -13.20 41.55 14.11
C GLU A 186 -12.50 42.71 13.38
N LEU A 187 -12.51 42.74 12.04
CA LEU A 187 -11.94 43.83 11.25
C LEU A 187 -12.71 45.16 11.38
N LYS A 188 -14.00 45.13 11.72
CA LYS A 188 -14.80 46.34 11.95
C LYS A 188 -14.68 46.92 13.36
N ILE A 189 -14.13 46.17 14.31
CA ILE A 189 -13.89 46.62 15.69
C ILE A 189 -12.51 47.32 15.83
N LEU A 190 -11.65 47.20 14.80
CA LEU A 190 -10.29 47.78 14.76
C LEU A 190 -10.15 49.03 13.87
N GLN A 191 -11.26 49.70 13.50
CA GLN A 191 -11.30 51.02 12.86
C GLN A 191 -12.19 51.96 13.67
#